data_AF-A0AA40CAY2-F1
#
_entry.id   AF-A0AA40CAY2-F1
#
_cell.length_a   1.000
_cell.length_b   1.000
_cell.length_c   1.000
_cell.angle_alpha   90.00
_cell.angle_beta   90.00
_cell.angle_gamma   90.00
#
_symmetry.space_group_name_H-M   'P 1'
#
loop_
_entity.id
_entity.type
_entity.pdbx_description
1 polymer ?
#
loop_
_entity_poly.entity_id
_entity_poly.type
_entity_poly.pdbx_seq_one_letter_code
_entity_poly.pdbx_strand_id
1 'polypeptide(L)'
;MSDRGYNYNGHGTNSQGNHYCSRDYGNGSNSYHYSNTNGSYYYSNPNGSTYYNNGNGGSTYTSSSGYTRSSGYGSGSSGSSGSSGSSKK
;
A
#
# COMPACT_ATOMS: atom_id res chain seq x y z
N MET A 1 2.12 1.59 -27.00
CA MET A 1 1.91 0.24 -26.46
C MET A 1 1.07 0.38 -25.20
N SER A 2 -0.25 0.42 -25.36
CA SER A 2 -1.23 0.74 -24.30
C SER A 2 -2.30 -0.35 -24.27
N ASP A 3 -1.85 -1.60 -24.26
CA ASP A 3 -2.69 -2.77 -24.54
C ASP A 3 -3.15 -3.50 -23.28
N ARG A 4 -3.24 -2.81 -22.14
CA ARG A 4 -3.47 -3.48 -20.83
C ARG A 4 -4.61 -2.92 -19.98
N GLY A 5 -5.50 -2.09 -20.54
CA GLY A 5 -6.68 -1.62 -19.81
C GLY A 5 -6.38 -0.73 -18.61
N TYR A 6 -5.15 -0.21 -18.52
CA TYR A 6 -4.77 0.82 -17.57
C TYR A 6 -3.91 1.89 -18.25
N ASN A 7 -4.18 3.15 -17.92
CA ASN A 7 -3.33 4.29 -18.21
C ASN A 7 -2.16 4.29 -17.23
N TYR A 8 -0.96 4.45 -17.76
CA TYR A 8 0.22 4.60 -16.95
C TYR A 8 0.37 6.08 -16.58
N ASN A 9 -0.18 6.48 -15.44
CA ASN A 9 -0.25 7.89 -15.04
C ASN A 9 1.12 8.48 -14.66
N GLY A 10 2.05 7.65 -14.20
CA GLY A 10 3.38 8.13 -13.87
C GLY A 10 4.22 7.11 -13.12
N HIS A 11 5.52 7.19 -13.32
CA HIS A 11 6.49 6.50 -12.49
C HIS A 11 7.72 7.35 -12.34
N GLY A 12 8.49 7.07 -11.30
CA GLY A 12 9.77 7.68 -11.10
C GLY A 12 10.57 6.92 -10.07
N THR A 13 11.84 7.27 -10.03
CA THR A 13 12.77 6.83 -9.01
C THR A 13 13.34 8.07 -8.35
N ASN A 14 13.24 8.17 -7.03
CA ASN A 14 13.83 9.30 -6.31
C ASN A 14 15.35 9.10 -6.16
N SER A 15 16.08 10.12 -5.71
CA SER A 15 17.54 10.06 -5.53
C SER A 15 18.02 9.02 -4.52
N GLN A 16 17.11 8.46 -3.71
CA GLN A 16 17.39 7.38 -2.76
C GLN A 16 17.16 5.98 -3.35
N GLY A 17 16.80 5.91 -4.64
CA GLY A 17 16.51 4.66 -5.34
C GLY A 17 15.10 4.11 -5.11
N ASN A 18 14.22 4.84 -4.41
CA ASN A 18 12.85 4.40 -4.19
C ASN A 18 12.05 4.62 -5.46
N HIS A 19 11.33 3.59 -5.88
CA HIS A 19 10.58 3.56 -7.12
C HIS A 19 9.08 3.63 -6.84
N TYR A 20 8.39 4.47 -7.58
CA TYR A 20 6.94 4.60 -7.49
C TYR A 20 6.30 4.46 -8.86
N CYS A 21 5.16 3.75 -8.91
CA CYS A 21 4.33 3.61 -10.09
C CYS A 21 2.87 3.89 -9.75
N SER A 22 2.29 4.84 -10.46
CA SER A 22 0.87 5.14 -10.47
C SER A 22 0.24 4.57 -11.74
N ARG A 23 -0.74 3.70 -11.60
CA ARG A 23 -1.51 3.11 -12.71
C ARG A 23 -2.99 3.45 -12.53
N ASP A 24 -3.62 4.00 -13.56
CA ASP A 24 -5.06 4.25 -13.63
C ASP A 24 -5.73 3.14 -14.40
N TYR A 25 -6.70 2.44 -13.84
CA TYR A 25 -7.49 1.48 -14.61
C TYR A 25 -8.68 2.13 -15.33
N GLY A 26 -8.71 3.47 -15.44
CA GLY A 26 -9.69 4.20 -16.26
C GLY A 26 -11.06 4.40 -15.61
N ASN A 27 -11.20 4.07 -14.31
CA ASN A 27 -12.46 4.14 -13.56
C ASN A 27 -12.28 4.79 -12.17
N GLY A 28 -11.31 5.71 -12.02
CA GLY A 28 -10.92 6.28 -10.72
C GLY A 28 -10.22 5.28 -9.78
N SER A 29 -9.90 4.12 -10.32
CA SER A 29 -9.28 2.97 -9.67
C SER A 29 -7.76 3.11 -9.74
N ASN A 30 -7.21 3.96 -8.88
CA ASN A 30 -5.79 4.30 -8.86
C ASN A 30 -5.02 3.22 -8.10
N SER A 31 -4.36 2.33 -8.85
CA SER A 31 -3.41 1.40 -8.26
C SER A 31 -2.06 2.08 -8.11
N TYR A 32 -1.56 2.16 -6.88
CA TYR A 32 -0.26 2.77 -6.59
C TYR A 32 0.68 1.72 -6.03
N HIS A 33 1.90 1.66 -6.55
CA HIS A 33 2.94 0.80 -6.03
C HIS A 33 4.15 1.65 -5.68
N TYR A 34 4.67 1.47 -4.47
CA TYR A 34 5.83 2.18 -3.97
C TYR A 34 6.79 1.17 -3.38
N SER A 35 8.01 1.13 -3.86
CA SER A 35 9.06 0.23 -3.39
C SER A 35 10.22 1.06 -2.88
N ASN A 36 10.63 0.80 -1.65
CA ASN A 36 11.79 1.43 -1.05
C ASN A 36 13.00 0.51 -1.16
N THR A 37 14.19 1.12 -1.16
CA THR A 37 15.47 0.39 -1.22
C THR A 37 15.74 -0.46 0.01
N ASN A 38 15.11 -0.13 1.15
CA ASN A 38 15.16 -0.95 2.36
C ASN A 38 14.27 -2.20 2.31
N GLY A 39 13.68 -2.52 1.16
CA GLY A 39 12.82 -3.70 0.96
C GLY A 39 11.37 -3.51 1.42
N SER A 40 11.05 -2.37 2.04
CA SER A 40 9.67 -2.03 2.37
C SER A 40 8.91 -1.64 1.10
N TYR A 41 7.63 -1.96 1.03
CA TYR A 41 6.81 -1.63 -0.13
C TYR A 41 5.36 -1.36 0.26
N TYR A 42 4.68 -0.58 -0.57
CA TYR A 42 3.29 -0.18 -0.38
C TYR A 42 2.50 -0.39 -1.66
N TYR A 43 1.31 -0.96 -1.51
CA TYR A 43 0.31 -1.13 -2.55
C TYR A 43 -0.96 -0.40 -2.15
N SER A 44 -1.46 0.45 -3.04
CA SER A 44 -2.84 0.93 -3.01
C SER A 44 -3.60 0.21 -4.10
N ASN A 45 -4.68 -0.45 -3.71
CA ASN A 45 -5.52 -1.21 -4.60
C ASN A 45 -6.70 -0.33 -5.05
N PRO A 46 -7.26 -0.60 -6.24
CA PRO A 46 -8.32 0.22 -6.81
C PRO A 46 -9.63 0.15 -6.02
N ASN A 47 -9.84 -0.94 -5.27
CA ASN A 47 -10.96 -1.10 -4.35
C ASN A 47 -10.86 -0.21 -3.09
N GLY A 48 -9.81 0.62 -2.96
CA GLY A 48 -9.54 1.47 -1.80
C GLY A 48 -8.82 0.77 -0.66
N SER A 49 -8.56 -0.54 -0.76
CA SER A 49 -7.70 -1.24 0.19
C SER A 49 -6.23 -0.90 -0.05
N THR A 50 -5.41 -0.99 0.99
CA THR A 50 -3.97 -0.73 0.90
C THR A 50 -3.22 -1.82 1.65
N TYR A 51 -1.97 -2.05 1.24
CA TYR A 51 -1.11 -3.02 1.86
C TYR A 51 0.29 -2.43 2.00
N TYR A 52 0.81 -2.43 3.21
CA TYR A 52 2.14 -1.93 3.54
C TYR A 52 2.99 -3.08 4.08
N ASN A 53 4.20 -3.24 3.58
CA ASN A 53 5.22 -4.14 4.12
C ASN A 53 6.40 -3.30 4.57
N ASN A 54 6.88 -3.53 5.79
CA ASN A 54 7.99 -2.79 6.37
C ASN A 54 9.39 -3.31 5.96
N GLY A 55 9.46 -4.37 5.15
CA GLY A 55 10.71 -5.01 4.71
C GLY A 55 11.38 -5.88 5.79
N ASN A 56 10.85 -5.90 7.01
CA ASN A 56 11.41 -6.56 8.18
C ASN A 56 10.55 -7.74 8.66
N GLY A 57 9.71 -8.29 7.78
CA GLY A 57 8.78 -9.39 8.10
C GLY A 57 7.42 -8.94 8.63
N GLY A 58 7.19 -7.63 8.79
CA GLY A 58 5.91 -7.04 9.19
C GLY A 58 5.13 -6.50 8.00
N SER A 59 3.83 -6.79 7.96
CA SER A 59 2.91 -6.28 6.96
C SER A 59 1.64 -5.73 7.61
N THR A 60 1.01 -4.75 6.98
CA THR A 60 -0.25 -4.13 7.40
C THR A 60 -1.17 -4.02 6.21
N TYR A 61 -2.27 -4.75 6.24
CA TYR A 61 -3.36 -4.63 5.29
C TYR A 61 -4.44 -3.71 5.84
N THR A 62 -4.88 -2.75 5.05
CA THR A 62 -5.96 -1.82 5.38
C THR A 62 -7.07 -2.00 4.37
N SER A 63 -8.25 -2.42 4.82
CA SER A 63 -9.47 -2.45 4.01
C SER A 63 -9.90 -1.04 3.61
N SER A 64 -10.66 -0.93 2.52
CA SER A 64 -11.31 0.33 2.13
C SER A 64 -12.30 0.87 3.18
N SER A 65 -12.82 0.00 4.05
CA SER A 65 -13.64 0.38 5.20
C SER A 65 -12.81 0.82 6.42
N GLY A 66 -11.49 0.91 6.31
CA GLY A 66 -10.59 1.35 7.38
C GLY A 66 -10.12 0.25 8.34
N TYR A 67 -10.54 -1.01 8.13
CA TYR A 67 -10.06 -2.13 8.95
C TYR A 67 -8.60 -2.43 8.67
N THR A 68 -7.74 -2.26 9.66
CA THR A 68 -6.30 -2.56 9.58
C THR A 68 -5.98 -3.90 10.23
N ARG A 69 -5.25 -4.76 9.52
CA ARG A 69 -4.69 -6.01 10.02
C ARG A 69 -3.19 -5.99 9.82
N SER A 70 -2.43 -5.98 10.91
CA SER A 70 -0.97 -6.13 10.86
C SER A 70 -0.56 -7.56 11.21
N SER A 71 0.44 -8.11 10.52
CA SER A 71 0.98 -9.45 10.75
C SER A 71 2.49 -9.41 10.56
N GLY A 72 3.24 -9.86 11.59
CA GLY A 72 4.70 -9.99 11.53
C GLY A 72 5.51 -9.43 12.70
N TYR A 73 4.87 -9.07 13.82
CA TYR A 73 5.56 -9.09 15.10
C TYR A 73 5.57 -10.54 15.61
N GLY A 74 6.73 -11.02 16.06
CA GLY A 74 6.94 -12.42 16.43
C GLY A 74 5.85 -13.01 17.34
N SER A 75 5.61 -14.30 17.16
CA SER A 75 4.68 -15.16 17.91
C SER A 75 4.49 -14.75 19.37
N GLY A 76 3.29 -14.30 19.70
CA GLY A 76 2.89 -13.98 21.06
C GLY A 76 1.43 -13.55 21.10
N SER A 77 0.60 -14.47 21.60
CA SER A 77 -0.69 -14.27 22.26
C SER A 77 -1.43 -12.93 22.12
N SER A 78 -2.74 -13.05 21.83
CA SER A 78 -3.80 -12.16 22.36
C SER A 78 -3.68 -10.66 22.12
N GLY A 79 -4.61 -10.09 21.34
CA GLY A 79 -4.87 -8.66 21.46
C GLY A 79 -5.64 -8.08 20.29
N SER A 80 -6.93 -7.86 20.49
CA SER A 80 -7.64 -6.76 19.83
C SER A 80 -6.84 -5.48 20.02
N SER A 81 -6.52 -4.80 18.93
CA SER A 81 -6.18 -3.38 18.97
C SER A 81 -6.71 -2.74 17.70
N GLY A 82 -8.00 -2.36 17.75
CA GLY A 82 -8.48 -1.30 16.87
C GLY A 82 -7.61 -0.07 17.10
N SER A 83 -6.99 0.43 16.04
CA SER A 83 -6.16 1.63 16.12
C SER A 83 -6.82 2.72 15.27
N SER A 84 -7.59 3.54 15.99
CA SER A 84 -7.66 5.00 15.85
C SER A 84 -7.43 5.57 14.44
N GLY A 85 -8.51 5.66 13.66
CA GLY A 85 -8.60 6.62 12.56
C GLY A 85 -8.69 8.03 13.14
N SER A 86 -7.55 8.72 13.15
CA SER A 86 -7.39 10.11 13.54
C SER A 86 -8.40 11.00 12.82
N SER A 87 -9.13 11.77 13.63
CA SER A 87 -10.08 12.81 13.29
C SER A 87 -9.47 13.83 12.33
N LYS A 88 -10.14 14.10 11.20
CA LYS A 88 -10.06 15.40 10.52
C LYS A 88 -11.47 15.96 10.40
N LYS A 89 -11.82 16.81 11.35
CA LYS A 89 -12.87 17.83 11.26
C LYS A 89 -12.27 19.14 11.73
#